data_AF-A0A8D1EH79-F1
#
_entry.id   AF-A0A8D1EH79-F1
#
_cell.length_a   1.000
_cell.length_b   1.000
_cell.length_c   1.000
_cell.angle_alpha   90.00
_cell.angle_beta   90.00
_cell.angle_gamma   90.00
#
_symmetry.space_group_name_H-M   'P 1'
#
loop_
_entity.id
_entity.type
_entity.pdbx_description
1 polymer ?
#
loop_
_entity_poly.entity_id
_entity_poly.type
_entity_poly.pdbx_seq_one_letter_code
_entity_poly.pdbx_strand_id
1 'polypeptide(L)'
;MQYFMAVNPQSFSTPSWKVETKYSTRVLTGNWVEERRKGLPYKHLITHHQEPSHHHLISTYDDHYNRHNYNPGLPLLRTWNKHKLLWLPEKADFPLLAPPTNYGLYERLKQRWLPPPEATLRESMYTCSYPRPPSGAMSRREHAIPVPPPRLQPVPRF
;
A
#
# COMPACT_ATOMS: atom_id res chain seq x y z
N MET A 1 11.05 -45.23 -0.02
CA MET A 1 9.87 -44.58 0.60
C MET A 1 10.37 -43.50 1.53
N GLN A 2 10.42 -42.25 1.09
CA GLN A 2 10.99 -41.13 1.84
C GLN A 2 9.85 -40.28 2.39
N TYR A 3 9.70 -40.24 3.72
CA TYR A 3 8.66 -39.47 4.39
C TYR A 3 9.06 -37.98 4.41
N PHE A 4 8.35 -37.15 3.66
CA PHE A 4 8.44 -35.70 3.80
C PHE A 4 7.73 -35.27 5.08
N MET A 5 8.50 -34.81 6.08
CA MET A 5 7.96 -34.12 7.23
C MET A 5 7.53 -32.71 6.80
N ALA A 6 6.23 -32.49 6.68
CA ALA A 6 5.67 -31.16 6.44
C ALA A 6 5.86 -30.31 7.71
N VAL A 7 6.87 -29.45 7.71
CA VAL A 7 7.05 -28.42 8.74
C VAL A 7 5.93 -27.40 8.56
N ASN A 8 4.98 -27.41 9.49
CA ASN A 8 3.83 -26.52 9.52
C ASN A 8 4.29 -25.13 9.99
N PRO A 9 4.07 -24.04 9.22
CA PRO A 9 4.57 -22.72 9.61
C PRO A 9 3.89 -22.23 10.90
N GLN A 10 4.70 -22.00 11.94
CA GLN A 10 4.27 -21.41 13.21
C GLN A 10 3.79 -19.97 12.97
N SER A 11 2.60 -19.61 13.45
CA SER A 11 2.11 -18.23 13.36
C SER A 11 2.95 -17.32 14.27
N PHE A 12 3.40 -16.18 13.74
CA PHE A 12 4.30 -15.20 14.39
C PHE A 12 3.81 -14.58 15.71
N SER A 13 2.64 -14.98 16.22
CA SER A 13 1.99 -14.37 17.39
C SER A 13 2.13 -15.19 18.68
N THR A 14 2.70 -16.41 18.65
CA THR A 14 2.88 -17.19 19.88
C THR A 14 4.20 -16.82 20.56
N PRO A 15 4.20 -16.30 21.81
CA PRO A 15 5.45 -16.01 22.51
C PRO A 15 6.22 -17.31 22.79
N SER A 16 7.55 -17.25 22.69
CA SER A 16 8.46 -18.43 22.70
C SER A 16 8.37 -19.32 23.94
N TRP A 17 7.87 -18.79 25.06
CA TRP A 17 7.69 -19.53 26.32
C TRP A 17 6.43 -20.42 26.35
N LYS A 18 5.51 -20.26 25.38
CA LYS A 18 4.26 -21.03 25.32
C LYS A 18 4.37 -22.15 24.28
N VAL A 19 4.97 -23.27 24.68
CA VAL A 19 5.07 -24.47 23.85
C VAL A 19 3.80 -25.31 24.04
N GLU A 20 2.76 -25.03 23.26
CA GLU A 20 1.55 -25.86 23.24
C GLU A 20 1.71 -27.01 22.24
N THR A 21 1.42 -28.24 22.69
CA THR A 21 1.38 -29.42 21.83
C THR A 21 0.13 -29.35 20.93
N LYS A 22 0.33 -29.20 19.62
CA LYS A 22 -0.76 -29.24 18.63
C LYS A 22 -1.03 -30.69 18.23
N TYR A 23 -2.23 -31.17 18.53
CA TYR A 23 -2.68 -32.51 18.13
C TYR A 23 -3.50 -32.45 16.84
N SER A 24 -3.49 -33.54 16.07
CA SER A 24 -4.34 -33.69 14.88
C SER A 24 -5.82 -33.69 15.28
N THR A 25 -6.70 -33.14 14.44
CA THR A 25 -8.17 -33.15 14.62
C THR A 25 -8.78 -34.56 14.61
N ARG A 26 -7.98 -35.60 14.36
CA ARG A 26 -8.34 -37.02 14.53
C ARG A 26 -8.32 -37.46 16.00
N VAL A 27 -7.53 -36.80 16.83
CA VAL A 27 -7.40 -37.09 18.26
C VAL A 27 -8.42 -36.23 19.02
N LEU A 28 -9.18 -36.85 19.93
CA LEU A 28 -10.28 -36.24 20.66
C LEU A 28 -9.77 -35.40 21.86
N THR A 29 -8.81 -34.51 21.62
CA THR A 29 -8.15 -33.72 22.67
C THR A 29 -8.11 -32.25 22.28
N GLY A 30 -8.35 -31.35 23.24
CA GLY A 30 -8.49 -29.92 22.97
C GLY A 30 -9.79 -29.58 22.22
N ASN A 31 -9.76 -28.55 21.37
CA ASN A 31 -10.94 -28.00 20.69
C ASN A 31 -11.36 -28.77 19.41
N TRP A 32 -11.22 -30.11 19.43
CA TRP A 32 -11.36 -30.96 18.25
C TRP A 32 -12.76 -30.92 17.60
N VAL A 33 -13.80 -30.76 18.43
CA VAL A 33 -15.20 -30.70 17.97
C VAL A 33 -15.44 -29.43 17.14
N GLU A 34 -14.97 -28.27 17.63
CA GLU A 34 -15.14 -27.01 16.92
C GLU A 34 -14.35 -27.00 15.62
N GLU A 35 -13.11 -27.49 15.60
CA GLU A 35 -12.31 -27.59 14.37
C GLU A 35 -12.97 -28.46 13.28
N ARG A 36 -13.72 -29.51 13.66
CA ARG A 36 -14.50 -30.33 12.71
C ARG A 36 -15.84 -29.68 12.32
N ARG A 37 -16.40 -28.83 13.18
CA ARG A 37 -17.64 -28.08 12.91
C ARG A 37 -17.40 -26.80 12.10
N LYS A 38 -16.16 -26.32 12.00
CA LYS A 38 -15.76 -25.35 10.98
C LYS A 38 -15.98 -26.02 9.62
N GLY A 39 -17.14 -25.74 9.02
CA GLY A 39 -17.60 -26.38 7.78
C GLY A 39 -16.71 -26.08 6.57
N LEU A 40 -17.29 -26.17 5.37
CA LEU A 40 -16.52 -25.92 4.16
C LEU A 40 -15.98 -24.49 4.12
N PRO A 41 -14.74 -24.27 3.64
CA PRO A 41 -14.18 -22.94 3.52
C PRO A 41 -15.04 -22.09 2.58
N TYR A 42 -15.24 -20.81 2.92
CA TYR A 42 -16.02 -19.84 2.13
C TYR A 42 -15.67 -19.85 0.63
N LYS A 43 -14.38 -20.02 0.30
CA LYS A 43 -13.91 -20.16 -1.07
C LYS A 43 -14.71 -21.22 -1.85
N HIS A 44 -14.90 -22.40 -1.29
CA HIS A 44 -15.61 -23.50 -1.96
C HIS A 44 -17.14 -23.29 -2.03
N LEU A 45 -17.69 -22.40 -1.22
CA LEU A 45 -19.13 -22.12 -1.18
C LEU A 45 -19.54 -21.04 -2.19
N ILE A 46 -18.67 -20.04 -2.40
CA ILE A 46 -19.05 -18.81 -3.12
C ILE A 46 -18.28 -18.66 -4.44
N THR A 47 -17.12 -19.30 -4.63
CA THR A 47 -16.39 -19.17 -5.90
C THR A 47 -17.00 -20.06 -6.98
N HIS A 48 -17.26 -19.48 -8.16
CA HIS A 48 -17.93 -20.19 -9.25
C HIS A 48 -16.96 -20.95 -10.18
N HIS A 49 -15.78 -20.39 -10.52
CA HIS A 49 -14.89 -20.98 -11.53
C HIS A 49 -13.40 -20.91 -11.20
N GLN A 50 -13.03 -21.18 -9.93
CA GLN A 50 -11.65 -20.98 -9.43
C GLN A 50 -11.14 -19.54 -9.61
N GLU A 51 -12.06 -18.59 -9.72
CA GLU A 51 -11.75 -17.18 -9.95
C GLU A 51 -10.82 -16.65 -8.85
N PRO A 52 -9.72 -15.96 -9.22
CA PRO A 52 -8.90 -15.27 -8.25
C PRO A 52 -9.75 -14.21 -7.54
N SER A 53 -9.60 -14.10 -6.23
CA SER A 53 -10.39 -13.20 -5.38
C SER A 53 -10.30 -11.71 -5.76
N HIS A 54 -9.36 -11.29 -6.62
CA HIS A 54 -8.97 -9.89 -6.77
C HIS A 54 -8.95 -9.38 -8.22
N HIS A 55 -9.64 -10.05 -9.15
CA HIS A 55 -9.43 -9.81 -10.59
C HIS A 55 -10.33 -8.77 -11.27
N HIS A 56 -11.20 -8.04 -10.58
CA HIS A 56 -12.13 -7.11 -11.24
C HIS A 56 -12.05 -5.70 -10.64
N LEU A 57 -10.94 -5.01 -10.91
CA LEU A 57 -10.64 -3.70 -10.30
C LEU A 57 -11.09 -2.50 -11.13
N ILE A 58 -11.64 -2.75 -12.32
CA ILE A 58 -12.11 -1.71 -13.23
C ILE A 58 -13.61 -1.91 -13.44
N SER A 59 -14.38 -0.89 -13.07
CA SER A 59 -15.82 -0.85 -13.34
C SER A 59 -16.10 -0.53 -14.80
N THR A 60 -17.29 -0.89 -15.30
CA THR A 60 -17.75 -0.52 -16.65
C THR A 60 -17.77 0.99 -16.86
N TYR A 61 -18.05 1.75 -15.79
CA TYR A 61 -17.96 3.21 -15.79
C TYR A 61 -16.52 3.70 -16.02
N ASP A 62 -15.55 3.17 -15.26
CA ASP A 62 -14.14 3.55 -15.37
C ASP A 62 -13.57 3.24 -16.76
N ASP A 63 -13.90 2.06 -17.31
CA ASP A 63 -13.52 1.64 -18.67
C ASP A 63 -14.04 2.61 -19.76
N HIS A 64 -15.29 3.04 -19.65
CA HIS A 64 -15.92 3.95 -20.61
C HIS A 64 -15.26 5.33 -20.62
N TYR A 65 -14.97 5.90 -19.45
CA TYR A 65 -14.40 7.24 -19.32
C TYR A 65 -12.90 7.29 -19.61
N ASN A 66 -12.13 6.32 -19.11
CA ASN A 66 -10.68 6.28 -19.30
C ASN A 66 -10.27 5.69 -20.66
N ARG A 67 -11.24 5.31 -21.50
CA ARG A 67 -11.01 4.70 -22.81
C ARG A 67 -10.10 3.48 -22.76
N HIS A 68 -10.19 2.69 -21.68
CA HIS A 68 -9.65 1.32 -21.66
C HIS A 68 -10.35 0.43 -22.71
N ASN A 69 -11.41 0.96 -23.33
CA ASN A 69 -12.36 0.38 -24.27
C ASN A 69 -11.77 -0.25 -25.55
N TYR A 70 -10.45 -0.35 -25.69
CA TYR A 70 -9.79 -1.00 -26.83
C TYR A 70 -9.36 -2.44 -26.47
N ASN A 71 -10.26 -3.40 -26.69
CA ASN A 71 -9.89 -4.81 -26.79
C ASN A 71 -10.17 -5.29 -28.22
N PRO A 72 -9.15 -5.40 -29.11
CA PRO A 72 -9.36 -5.77 -30.50
C PRO A 72 -9.79 -7.23 -30.68
N GLY A 73 -9.74 -8.06 -29.63
CA GLY A 73 -10.05 -9.49 -29.68
C GLY A 73 -11.50 -9.86 -29.40
N LEU A 74 -12.36 -8.91 -28.98
CA LEU A 74 -13.74 -9.20 -28.58
C LEU A 74 -14.77 -8.41 -29.39
N PRO A 75 -15.90 -9.04 -29.79
CA PRO A 75 -16.96 -8.35 -30.50
C PRO A 75 -17.70 -7.38 -29.57
N LEU A 76 -18.10 -6.21 -30.10
CA LEU A 76 -18.90 -5.22 -29.35
C LEU A 76 -20.30 -5.72 -28.97
N LEU A 77 -20.88 -6.58 -29.80
CA LEU A 77 -22.24 -7.10 -29.63
C LEU A 77 -22.23 -8.63 -29.75
N ARG A 78 -23.17 -9.28 -29.08
CA ARG A 78 -23.30 -10.74 -29.06
C ARG A 78 -23.66 -11.22 -30.42
N THR A 79 -23.04 -12.32 -30.79
CA THR A 79 -23.30 -13.00 -32.05
C THR A 79 -23.79 -14.41 -31.77
N TRP A 80 -24.85 -14.83 -32.46
CA TRP A 80 -25.35 -16.19 -32.35
C TRP A 80 -24.45 -17.14 -33.15
N ASN A 81 -23.81 -18.09 -32.47
CA ASN A 81 -23.01 -19.11 -33.14
C ASN A 81 -23.86 -20.33 -33.45
N LYS A 82 -24.18 -20.52 -34.73
CA LYS A 82 -25.01 -21.62 -35.22
C LYS A 82 -24.38 -23.01 -35.01
N HIS A 83 -23.05 -23.12 -35.05
CA HIS A 83 -22.35 -24.40 -34.89
C HIS A 83 -22.32 -24.87 -33.43
N LYS A 84 -22.20 -23.92 -32.50
CA LYS A 84 -22.18 -24.22 -31.06
C LYS A 84 -23.54 -24.05 -30.39
N LEU A 85 -24.55 -23.55 -31.12
CA LEU A 85 -25.91 -23.24 -30.64
C LEU A 85 -25.91 -22.40 -29.36
N LEU A 86 -25.05 -21.37 -29.32
CA LEU A 86 -24.90 -20.47 -28.18
C LEU A 86 -24.67 -19.04 -28.62
N TRP A 87 -25.13 -18.10 -27.81
CA TRP A 87 -24.71 -16.71 -27.90
C TRP A 87 -23.25 -16.62 -27.49
N LEU A 88 -22.39 -16.16 -28.39
CA LEU A 88 -21.00 -15.89 -28.03
C LEU A 88 -20.95 -14.70 -27.07
N PRO A 89 -20.11 -14.79 -26.02
CA PRO A 89 -19.97 -13.71 -25.06
C PRO A 89 -19.47 -12.43 -25.72
N GLU A 90 -20.00 -11.31 -25.27
CA GLU A 90 -19.63 -9.96 -25.68
C GLU A 90 -18.42 -9.47 -24.92
N LYS A 91 -17.94 -8.28 -25.28
CA LYS A 91 -17.02 -7.53 -24.44
C LYS A 91 -17.50 -7.43 -22.97
N ALA A 92 -18.78 -7.18 -22.72
CA ALA A 92 -19.31 -6.97 -21.36
C ALA A 92 -19.20 -8.21 -20.46
N ASP A 93 -19.11 -9.40 -21.06
CA ASP A 93 -19.00 -10.67 -20.32
C ASP A 93 -17.57 -10.94 -19.84
N PHE A 94 -16.59 -10.21 -20.37
CA PHE A 94 -15.18 -10.34 -20.00
C PHE A 94 -14.75 -9.11 -19.20
N PRO A 95 -14.63 -9.20 -17.86
CA PRO A 95 -14.16 -8.09 -17.08
C PRO A 95 -12.69 -7.79 -17.38
N LEU A 96 -12.33 -6.51 -17.43
CA LEU A 96 -10.97 -6.09 -17.76
C LEU A 96 -10.00 -6.42 -16.62
N LEU A 97 -8.96 -7.17 -16.95
CA LEU A 97 -7.86 -7.52 -16.05
C LEU A 97 -6.73 -6.50 -16.19
N ALA A 98 -6.93 -5.32 -15.60
CA ALA A 98 -5.90 -4.29 -15.54
C ALA A 98 -5.80 -3.73 -14.12
N PRO A 99 -4.65 -3.14 -13.75
CA PRO A 99 -4.52 -2.45 -12.47
C PRO A 99 -5.56 -1.32 -12.38
N PRO A 100 -6.11 -1.06 -11.19
CA PRO A 100 -7.14 -0.04 -11.00
C PRO A 100 -6.60 1.33 -11.37
N THR A 101 -7.45 2.12 -12.03
CA THR A 101 -7.18 3.53 -12.32
C THR A 101 -7.27 4.35 -11.03
N ASN A 102 -6.21 4.34 -10.23
CA ASN A 102 -6.24 4.94 -8.90
C ASN A 102 -5.87 6.44 -8.88
N TYR A 103 -5.59 7.09 -10.02
CA TYR A 103 -5.20 8.51 -10.14
C TYR A 103 -4.23 9.01 -9.03
N GLY A 104 -3.30 8.15 -8.57
CA GLY A 104 -2.38 8.45 -7.45
C GLY A 104 -3.00 8.45 -6.04
N LEU A 105 -4.30 8.16 -5.87
CA LEU A 105 -4.99 8.09 -4.58
C LEU A 105 -4.39 7.02 -3.67
N TYR A 106 -4.07 5.85 -4.21
CA TYR A 106 -3.40 4.79 -3.46
C TYR A 106 -2.02 5.23 -2.96
N GLU A 107 -1.24 5.91 -3.82
CA GLU A 107 0.10 6.42 -3.47
C GLU A 107 -0.01 7.48 -2.36
N ARG A 108 -0.98 8.39 -2.47
CA ARG A 108 -1.27 9.40 -1.46
C ARG A 108 -1.69 8.79 -0.12
N LEU A 109 -2.54 7.76 -0.14
CA LEU A 109 -2.92 7.03 1.08
C LEU A 109 -1.75 6.29 1.69
N LYS A 110 -0.93 5.64 0.86
CA LYS A 110 0.29 4.96 1.30
C LYS A 110 1.24 5.94 2.00
N GLN A 111 1.43 7.14 1.45
CA GLN A 111 2.22 8.19 2.11
C GLN A 111 1.66 8.60 3.47
N ARG A 112 0.32 8.70 3.61
CA ARG A 112 -0.33 9.02 4.89
C ARG A 112 -0.16 7.91 5.93
N TRP A 113 -0.14 6.65 5.52
CA TRP A 113 -0.02 5.50 6.42
C TRP A 113 1.42 5.19 6.81
N LEU A 114 2.39 5.63 6.02
CA LEU A 114 3.78 5.51 6.41
C LEU A 114 3.97 6.28 7.73
N PRO A 115 4.60 5.66 8.74
CA PRO A 115 4.94 6.38 9.95
C PRO A 115 5.80 7.60 9.58
N PRO A 116 5.65 8.74 10.28
CA PRO A 116 6.48 9.91 10.04
C PRO A 116 7.95 9.49 10.02
N PRO A 117 8.74 9.90 9.01
CA PRO A 117 10.18 9.64 8.99
C PRO A 117 10.75 10.40 10.19
N GLU A 118 11.06 9.63 11.23
CA GLU A 118 11.45 10.10 12.55
C GLU A 118 10.31 10.87 13.25
N ALA A 119 9.78 10.28 14.31
CA ALA A 119 9.21 11.06 15.40
C ALA A 119 10.34 11.91 15.97
N THR A 120 10.65 13.03 15.29
CA THR A 120 11.59 14.02 15.77
C THR A 120 11.09 14.40 17.15
N LEU A 121 11.97 14.17 18.11
CA LEU A 121 11.74 14.37 19.53
C LEU A 121 10.96 15.67 19.78
N ARG A 122 9.68 15.55 20.14
CA ARG A 122 8.88 16.62 20.76
C ARG A 122 8.80 17.93 19.98
N GLU A 123 8.60 17.90 18.67
CA GLU A 123 8.21 19.11 17.97
C GLU A 123 6.77 19.48 18.33
N SER A 124 6.59 20.70 18.86
CA SER A 124 5.25 21.23 19.13
C SER A 124 4.53 21.53 17.81
N MET A 125 3.20 21.47 17.80
CA MET A 125 2.38 21.83 16.63
C MET A 125 2.79 23.18 16.01
N TYR A 126 3.14 24.15 16.88
CA TYR A 126 3.59 25.48 16.48
C TYR A 126 4.92 25.45 15.69
N THR A 127 5.87 24.60 16.09
CA THR A 127 7.18 24.48 15.45
C THR A 127 7.04 23.85 14.06
N CYS A 128 6.14 22.87 13.90
CA CYS A 128 5.87 22.24 12.61
C CYS A 128 5.09 23.15 11.65
N SER A 129 4.18 23.99 12.15
CA SER A 129 3.41 24.91 11.31
C SER A 129 4.21 26.10 10.79
N TYR A 130 5.28 26.48 11.48
CA TYR A 130 6.15 27.61 11.11
C TYR A 130 7.57 27.14 10.78
N PRO A 131 7.83 26.65 9.55
CA PRO A 131 9.19 26.32 9.14
C PRO A 131 10.06 27.56 9.15
N ARG A 132 11.35 27.42 9.52
CA ARG A 132 12.29 28.54 9.43
C ARG A 132 12.41 28.96 7.96
N PRO A 133 12.23 30.25 7.64
CA PRO A 133 12.40 30.73 6.29
C PRO A 133 13.87 30.52 5.86
N PRO A 134 14.13 30.38 4.53
CA PRO A 134 15.49 30.22 4.03
C PRO A 134 16.37 31.39 4.49
N SER A 135 17.66 31.12 4.72
CA SER A 135 18.60 32.11 5.28
C SER A 135 18.66 33.41 4.47
N GLY A 136 18.40 33.37 3.16
CA GLY A 136 18.33 34.56 2.30
C GLY A 136 17.08 35.44 2.47
N ALA A 137 16.03 34.94 3.11
CA ALA A 137 14.85 35.73 3.49
C ALA A 137 15.04 36.46 4.84
N MET A 138 16.06 36.08 5.62
CA MET A 138 16.42 36.78 6.84
C MET A 138 17.17 38.07 6.49
N SER A 139 16.81 39.17 7.15
CA SER A 139 17.56 40.42 7.02
C SER A 139 19.01 40.22 7.46
N ARG A 140 19.95 40.62 6.60
CA ARG A 140 21.37 40.59 6.92
C ARG A 140 21.65 41.68 7.96
N ARG A 141 22.01 41.28 9.19
CA ARG A 141 22.49 42.24 10.18
C ARG A 141 23.84 42.79 9.73
N GLU A 142 23.83 44.02 9.25
CA GLU A 142 25.04 44.79 9.01
C GLU A 142 25.42 45.49 10.31
N HIS A 143 26.55 45.11 10.88
CA HIS A 143 27.12 45.78 12.05
C HIS A 143 28.07 46.86 11.58
N ALA A 144 28.01 48.05 12.19
CA ALA A 144 28.97 49.11 11.93
C ALA A 144 30.37 48.61 12.34
N ILE A 145 31.28 48.53 11.37
CA ILE A 145 32.70 48.23 11.63
C ILE A 145 33.32 49.52 12.17
N PRO A 146 33.83 49.54 13.42
CA PRO A 146 34.46 50.74 13.95
C PRO A 146 35.74 51.04 13.15
N VAL A 147 35.81 52.21 12.53
CA VAL A 147 37.03 52.69 11.87
C VAL A 147 37.97 53.20 12.96
N PRO A 148 39.20 52.66 13.08
CA PRO A 148 40.15 53.14 14.08
C PRO A 148 40.51 54.61 13.78
N PRO A 149 40.59 55.49 14.80
CA PRO A 149 40.91 56.89 14.58
C PRO A 149 42.32 57.05 13.99
N PRO A 150 42.55 58.06 13.13
CA PRO A 150 43.87 58.34 12.58
C PRO A 150 44.89 58.57 13.70
N ARG A 151 46.03 57.87 13.64
CA ARG A 151 47.11 58.05 14.62
C ARG A 151 47.70 59.45 14.47
N LEU A 152 47.54 60.30 15.49
CA LEU A 152 48.24 61.58 15.58
C LEU A 152 49.74 61.29 15.67
N GLN A 153 50.52 61.83 14.73
CA GLN A 153 51.98 61.71 14.76
C GLN A 153 52.55 62.58 15.90
N PRO A 154 53.55 62.10 16.65
CA PRO A 154 54.15 62.89 17.72
C PRO A 154 54.92 64.08 17.12
N VAL A 155 54.65 65.27 17.67
CA VAL A 155 55.34 66.51 17.29
C VAL A 155 56.81 66.41 17.72
N PRO A 156 57.78 66.77 16.86
CA PRO A 156 59.20 66.76 17.22
C PRO A 156 59.45 67.74 18.37
N ARG A 157 60.10 67.26 19.43
CA ARG A 157 60.60 68.14 20.49
C ARG A 157 61.93 68.72 20.03
N PHE A 158 62.01 70.05 19.98
CA PHE A 158 63.25 70.80 19.79
C PHE A 158 64.07 70.84 21.08
#